data_AF-A0A945AJL5-F1
#
_entry.id   AF-A0A945AJL5-F1
#
_cell.length_a   1.000
_cell.length_b   1.000
_cell.length_c   1.000
_cell.angle_alpha   90.00
_cell.angle_beta   90.00
_cell.angle_gamma   90.00
#
_symmetry.space_group_name_H-M   'P 1'
#
loop_
_entity.id
_entity.type
_entity.pdbx_description
1 polymer ?
#
loop_
_entity_poly.entity_id
_entity_poly.type
_entity_poly.pdbx_seq_one_letter_code
_entity_poly.pdbx_strand_id
1 'polypeptide(L)'
;MIQQLIELNQQMAVSVLVKIEEPFIKEQGIELWLKRDDLLHPVISGNKWRKLQYILQHALALNTQKIISMGGAYSNHLHALAYVGNNLGIKTLGKIRG
;
A
#
# COMPACT_ATOMS: atom_id res chain seq x y z
N MET A 1 -1.18 16.94 10.05
CA MET A 1 -1.67 15.55 10.04
C MET A 1 -2.61 15.24 8.87
N ILE A 2 -3.82 15.81 8.79
CA ILE A 2 -4.71 15.55 7.62
C ILE A 2 -4.07 16.02 6.30
N GLN A 3 -3.43 17.19 6.30
CA GLN A 3 -2.71 17.72 5.14
C GLN A 3 -1.58 16.78 4.66
N GLN A 4 -0.84 16.17 5.58
CA GLN A 4 0.24 15.22 5.24
C GLN A 4 -0.29 13.92 4.63
N LEU A 5 -1.49 13.47 5.02
CA LEU A 5 -2.12 12.31 4.40
C LEU A 5 -2.57 12.63 2.96
N ILE A 6 -3.06 13.84 2.73
CA ILE A 6 -3.41 14.33 1.38
C ILE A 6 -2.16 14.41 0.50
N GLU A 7 -1.08 15.00 1.00
CA GLU A 7 0.21 15.08 0.30
C GLU A 7 0.74 13.69 -0.05
N LEU A 8 0.71 12.75 0.89
CA LEU A 8 1.12 11.37 0.65
C LEU A 8 0.25 10.68 -0.41
N ASN A 9 -1.05 10.96 -0.43
CA ASN A 9 -1.94 10.43 -1.46
C ASN A 9 -1.66 11.04 -2.85
N GLN A 10 -1.28 12.32 -2.91
CA GLN A 10 -0.92 13.00 -4.16
C GLN A 10 0.38 12.46 -4.78
N GLN A 11 1.25 11.84 -3.98
CA GLN A 11 2.47 11.18 -4.46
C GLN A 11 2.20 9.81 -5.10
N MET A 12 0.98 9.27 -4.98
CA MET A 12 0.63 7.97 -5.53
C MET A 12 0.42 8.08 -7.04
N ALA A 13 1.11 7.24 -7.81
CA ALA A 13 0.89 7.12 -9.24
C ALA A 13 -0.48 6.50 -9.56
N VAL A 14 -0.92 6.62 -10.81
CA VAL A 14 -2.14 5.98 -11.28
C VAL A 14 -1.90 4.49 -11.50
N SER A 15 -2.85 3.66 -11.06
CA SER A 15 -2.84 2.22 -11.36
C SER A 15 -3.18 1.99 -12.82
N VAL A 16 -2.16 1.75 -13.64
CA VAL A 16 -2.33 1.49 -15.08
C VAL A 16 -2.77 0.05 -15.34
N LEU A 17 -3.61 -0.14 -16.36
CA LEU A 17 -3.91 -1.45 -16.93
C LEU A 17 -2.94 -1.72 -18.07
N VAL A 18 -2.27 -2.86 -18.01
CA VAL A 18 -1.33 -3.31 -19.04
C VAL A 18 -1.84 -4.63 -19.60
N LYS A 19 -2.01 -4.69 -20.92
CA LYS A 19 -2.34 -5.95 -21.59
C LYS A 19 -1.10 -6.84 -21.62
N ILE A 20 -1.27 -8.11 -21.27
CA ILE A 20 -0.18 -9.09 -21.32
C ILE A 20 -0.28 -9.85 -22.65
N GLU A 21 0.76 -9.73 -23.48
CA GLU A 21 0.78 -10.27 -24.84
C GLU A 21 1.69 -11.49 -25.00
N GLU A 22 1.59 -12.46 -24.09
CA GLU A 22 2.39 -13.67 -24.17
C GLU A 22 1.78 -14.71 -25.15
N PRO A 23 2.61 -15.44 -25.93
CA PRO A 23 2.12 -16.45 -26.88
C PRO A 23 1.18 -17.48 -26.25
N PHE A 24 1.55 -18.00 -25.08
CA PHE A 24 0.74 -19.01 -24.37
C PHE A 24 -0.64 -18.49 -23.95
N ILE A 25 -0.84 -17.17 -23.82
CA ILE A 25 -2.14 -16.57 -23.50
C ILE A 25 -3.00 -16.50 -24.76
N LYS A 26 -2.39 -16.05 -25.87
CA LYS A 26 -3.04 -15.95 -27.19
C LYS A 26 -3.49 -17.33 -27.69
N GLU A 27 -2.65 -18.35 -27.51
CA GLU A 27 -2.97 -19.74 -27.87
C GLU A 27 -4.19 -20.30 -27.14
N GLN A 28 -4.47 -19.83 -25.92
CA GLN A 28 -5.66 -20.21 -25.16
C GLN A 28 -6.92 -19.41 -25.55
N GLY A 29 -6.80 -18.45 -26.48
CA GLY A 29 -7.91 -17.57 -26.87
C GLY A 29 -8.37 -16.62 -25.76
N ILE A 30 -7.51 -16.34 -24.77
CA ILE A 30 -7.81 -15.50 -23.61
C ILE A 30 -7.24 -14.10 -23.81
N GLU A 31 -7.92 -13.09 -23.26
CA GLU A 31 -7.36 -11.75 -23.10
C GLU A 31 -6.98 -11.50 -21.63
N LEU A 32 -5.68 -11.32 -21.36
CA LEU A 32 -5.19 -11.07 -20.01
C LEU A 32 -4.77 -9.60 -19.84
N TRP A 33 -5.32 -8.96 -18.81
CA TRP A 33 -4.96 -7.61 -18.38
C TRP A 33 -4.43 -7.62 -16.95
N LEU A 34 -3.37 -6.86 -16.71
CA LEU A 34 -2.76 -6.68 -15.41
C LEU A 34 -2.95 -5.24 -14.93
N LYS A 35 -3.61 -5.09 -13.78
CA LYS A 35 -3.68 -3.82 -13.07
C LYS A 35 -2.43 -3.64 -12.22
N ARG A 36 -1.54 -2.72 -12.63
CA ARG A 36 -0.22 -2.49 -12.03
C ARG A 36 -0.29 -1.66 -10.75
N ASP A 37 -0.95 -2.23 -9.74
CA ASP A 37 -1.05 -1.60 -8.42
C ASP A 37 0.31 -1.51 -7.70
N ASP A 38 1.26 -2.34 -8.08
CA ASP A 38 2.64 -2.30 -7.59
C ASP A 38 3.37 -1.00 -7.95
N LEU A 39 3.00 -0.34 -9.04
CA LEU A 39 3.63 0.90 -9.51
C LEU A 39 3.11 2.16 -8.80
N LEU A 40 2.15 2.04 -7.87
CA LEU A 40 1.58 3.19 -7.17
C LEU A 40 2.62 3.99 -6.38
N HIS A 41 3.54 3.29 -5.73
CA HIS A 41 4.59 3.91 -4.94
C HIS A 41 5.76 2.93 -4.75
N PRO A 42 7.02 3.40 -4.76
CA PRO A 42 8.21 2.54 -4.68
C PRO A 42 8.40 1.75 -3.38
N VAL A 43 7.54 1.96 -2.38
CA VAL A 43 7.71 1.44 -1.00
C VAL A 43 6.38 0.91 -0.48
N ILE A 44 5.33 1.72 -0.66
CA ILE A 44 3.97 1.37 -0.29
C ILE A 44 3.34 0.67 -1.50
N SER A 45 3.33 -0.66 -1.53
CA SER A 45 2.64 -1.36 -2.62
C SER A 45 1.16 -0.96 -2.65
N GLY A 46 0.58 -0.81 -3.85
CA GLY A 46 -0.75 -0.24 -4.00
C GLY A 46 -1.84 -0.97 -3.23
N ASN A 47 -1.79 -2.30 -3.16
CA ASN A 47 -2.75 -3.07 -2.37
C ASN A 47 -2.68 -2.79 -0.85
N LYS A 48 -1.53 -2.35 -0.31
CA LYS A 48 -1.40 -1.94 1.09
C LYS A 48 -1.85 -0.51 1.26
N TRP A 49 -1.50 0.40 0.35
CA TRP A 49 -2.02 1.78 0.38
C TRP A 49 -3.54 1.80 0.40
N ARG A 50 -4.19 1.06 -0.51
CA ARG A 50 -5.66 0.98 -0.62
C ARG A 50 -6.34 0.54 0.68
N LYS A 51 -5.66 -0.26 1.50
CA LYS A 51 -6.17 -0.71 2.81
C LYS A 51 -5.81 0.26 3.93
N LEU A 52 -4.57 0.74 3.94
CA LEU A 52 -4.02 1.58 5.01
C LEU A 52 -4.63 2.98 5.03
N GLN A 53 -4.93 3.59 3.88
CA GLN A 53 -5.41 4.98 3.81
C GLN A 53 -6.63 5.23 4.73
N TYR A 54 -7.56 4.28 4.80
CA TYR A 54 -8.76 4.39 5.63
C TYR A 54 -8.45 4.26 7.12
N ILE A 55 -7.55 3.33 7.47
CA ILE A 55 -7.11 3.12 8.85
C ILE A 55 -6.34 4.36 9.34
N LEU A 56 -5.48 4.92 8.49
CA LEU A 56 -4.72 6.12 8.79
C LEU A 56 -5.63 7.33 8.94
N GLN A 57 -6.58 7.54 8.03
CA GLN A 57 -7.56 8.61 8.16
C GLN A 57 -8.32 8.53 9.49
N HIS A 58 -8.75 7.34 9.89
CA HIS A 58 -9.43 7.12 11.17
C HIS A 58 -8.49 7.37 12.36
N ALA A 59 -7.26 6.85 12.34
CA ALA A 59 -6.27 7.05 13.40
C ALA A 59 -5.92 8.53 13.60
N LEU A 60 -5.79 9.28 12.50
CA LEU A 60 -5.58 10.73 12.51
C LEU A 60 -6.77 11.48 13.10
N ALA A 61 -8.00 11.12 12.72
CA ALA A 61 -9.21 11.72 13.28
C ALA A 61 -9.33 11.52 14.81
N LEU A 62 -8.83 10.39 15.31
CA LEU A 62 -8.78 10.07 16.73
C LEU A 62 -7.56 10.64 17.47
N ASN A 63 -6.67 11.39 16.79
CA ASN A 63 -5.38 11.85 17.34
C ASN A 63 -4.55 10.70 17.96
N THR A 64 -4.54 9.56 17.29
CA THR A 64 -3.86 8.35 17.78
C THR A 64 -2.34 8.55 17.81
N GLN A 65 -1.70 8.22 18.94
CA GLN A 65 -0.24 8.36 19.08
C GLN A 65 0.55 7.17 18.54
N LYS A 66 -0.07 5.99 18.43
CA LYS A 66 0.59 4.76 18.00
C LYS A 66 -0.35 3.80 17.28
N ILE A 67 0.11 3.23 16.16
CA ILE A 67 -0.56 2.13 15.45
C ILE A 67 0.22 0.84 15.67
N ILE A 68 -0.48 -0.24 16.00
CA ILE A 68 0.10 -1.57 16.19
C ILE A 68 -0.44 -2.50 15.11
N SER A 69 0.43 -3.29 14.50
CA SER A 69 0.04 -4.32 13.53
C SER A 69 0.93 -5.57 13.67
N MET A 70 0.58 -6.65 12.99
CA MET A 70 1.36 -7.90 13.00
C MET A 70 1.51 -8.50 11.60
N GLY A 71 2.53 -9.32 11.41
CA GLY A 71 2.82 -9.97 10.14
C GLY A 71 3.97 -10.97 10.24
N GLY A 72 4.26 -11.69 9.16
CA GLY A 72 5.44 -12.56 9.09
C GLY A 72 6.73 -11.76 8.86
N ALA A 73 7.87 -12.44 8.82
CA ALA A 73 9.20 -11.84 8.65
C ALA A 73 9.33 -10.94 7.40
N TYR A 74 8.64 -11.28 6.31
CA TYR A 74 8.66 -10.55 5.03
C TYR A 74 7.34 -9.81 4.75
N SER A 75 6.72 -9.23 5.78
CA SER A 75 5.41 -8.59 5.64
C SER A 75 5.48 -7.25 4.91
N ASN A 76 5.03 -7.23 3.65
CA ASN A 76 4.81 -5.99 2.88
C ASN A 76 3.87 -5.01 3.60
N HIS A 77 2.94 -5.51 4.43
CA HIS A 77 2.04 -4.64 5.18
C HIS A 77 2.76 -3.91 6.31
N LEU A 78 3.62 -4.61 7.07
CA LEU A 78 4.39 -3.97 8.15
C LEU A 78 5.40 -2.98 7.59
N HIS A 79 6.04 -3.33 6.47
CA HIS A 79 6.94 -2.43 5.74
C HIS A 79 6.22 -1.14 5.30
N ALA A 80 5.07 -1.27 4.62
CA ALA A 80 4.26 -0.13 4.22
C ALA A 80 3.78 0.71 5.42
N LEU A 81 3.29 0.07 6.49
CA LEU A 81 2.84 0.76 7.69
C LEU A 81 3.97 1.55 8.35
N ALA A 82 5.15 0.97 8.50
CA ALA A 82 6.30 1.64 9.09
C ALA A 82 6.72 2.88 8.27
N TYR A 83 6.77 2.75 6.94
CA TYR A 83 7.09 3.87 6.06
C TYR A 83 6.05 4.99 6.18
N VAL A 84 4.76 4.68 6.13
CA VAL A 84 3.71 5.70 6.24
C VAL A 84 3.67 6.33 7.63
N GLY A 85 3.82 5.53 8.68
CA GLY A 85 3.89 6.03 10.05
C GLY A 85 5.02 7.04 10.24
N ASN A 86 6.22 6.74 9.72
CA ASN A 86 7.35 7.66 9.73
C ASN A 86 7.04 8.98 9.01
N ASN A 87 6.46 8.92 7.81
CA ASN A 87 6.09 10.12 7.04
C ASN A 87 5.03 11.00 7.73
N LEU A 88 4.08 10.37 8.44
CA LEU A 88 2.99 11.08 9.13
C LEU A 88 3.31 11.45 10.58
N GLY A 89 4.49 11.07 11.09
CA GLY A 89 4.86 11.26 12.50
C GLY A 89 4.06 10.40 13.49
N ILE A 90 3.45 9.30 13.03
CA ILE A 90 2.70 8.36 13.87
C ILE A 90 3.62 7.21 14.28
N LYS A 91 3.74 6.94 15.59
CA LYS A 91 4.56 5.81 16.05
C LYS A 91 3.94 4.50 15.56
N THR A 92 4.74 3.60 15.02
CA THR A 92 4.28 2.28 14.58
C THR A 92 4.98 1.17 15.35
N LEU A 93 4.25 0.11 15.71
CA LEU A 93 4.80 -1.09 16.30
C LEU A 93 4.36 -2.32 15.48
N GLY A 94 5.34 -3.08 14.97
CA GLY A 94 5.10 -4.32 14.25
C GLY A 94 5.44 -5.53 15.12
N LYS A 95 4.50 -6.45 15.32
CA LYS A 95 4.77 -7.77 15.90
C LYS A 95 5.05 -8.76 14.78
N ILE A 96 6.27 -9.29 14.73
CA ILE A 96 6.62 -10.38 13.81
C ILE A 96 6.14 -11.69 14.43
N ARG A 97 5.41 -12.49 13.64
CA ARG A 97 5.02 -13.87 13.99
C ARG A 97 5.85 -14.85 13.17
N GLY A 98 6.42 -15.83 13.86
CA GLY A 98 7.35 -16.84 13.33
C GLY A 98 8.08 -17.46 14.49
#